data_AF-A0A843DSB7-F1
#
_entry.id   AF-A0A843DSB7-F1
#
_cell.length_a   1.000
_cell.length_b   1.000
_cell.length_c   1.000
_cell.angle_alpha   90.00
_cell.angle_beta   90.00
_cell.angle_gamma   90.00
#
_symmetry.space_group_name_H-M   'P 1'
#
loop_
_entity.id
_entity.type
_entity.pdbx_description
1 polymer ?
#
loop_
_entity_poly.entity_id
_entity_poly.type
_entity_poly.pdbx_seq_one_letter_code
_entity_poly.pdbx_strand_id
1 'polypeptide(L)'
;AVMAEYGDSDKVRNFEKRHGPIRDCLVRAASPVGLLMFISYRKGMNLSFKDLDFTFFVNPHALTTDLSKLVAHVYSVSMGQRYQRGAVVDMLVDLIKDFGDSWDVTRGHDAVTVLKLALRTSLGAYNSKGLTDGELGGALRLAYSRGAFESTNLYRATWDWCRENGLKLWS
;
A
#
# COMPACT_ATOMS: atom_id res chain seq x y z
N ALA A 1 0.43 15.74 -9.99
CA ALA A 1 0.43 16.66 -8.85
C ALA A 1 1.45 16.23 -7.80
N VAL A 2 1.17 15.21 -6.97
CA VAL A 2 2.06 14.82 -5.86
C VAL A 2 3.50 14.46 -6.30
N MET A 3 3.67 13.63 -7.33
CA MET A 3 5.01 13.30 -7.84
C MET A 3 5.71 14.49 -8.51
N ALA A 4 4.97 15.46 -9.03
CA ALA A 4 5.56 16.66 -9.61
C ALA A 4 6.01 17.65 -8.52
N GLU A 5 5.30 17.68 -7.39
CA GLU A 5 5.63 18.52 -6.24
C GLU A 5 6.80 17.95 -5.43
N TYR A 6 6.73 16.67 -5.06
CA TYR A 6 7.67 16.07 -4.11
C TYR A 6 8.68 15.11 -4.75
N GLY A 7 8.46 14.69 -6.00
CA GLY A 7 9.33 13.77 -6.71
C GLY A 7 10.50 14.50 -7.37
N ASP A 8 11.66 13.87 -7.36
CA ASP A 8 12.80 14.27 -8.18
C ASP A 8 12.68 13.57 -9.54
N SER A 9 12.48 14.35 -10.62
CA SER A 9 12.21 13.83 -11.96
C SER A 9 13.25 12.84 -12.47
N ASP A 10 14.54 13.06 -12.15
CA ASP A 10 15.61 12.17 -12.58
C ASP A 10 15.63 10.88 -11.78
N LYS A 11 15.43 10.95 -10.46
CA LYS A 11 15.34 9.77 -9.60
C LYS A 11 14.12 8.93 -9.96
N VAL A 12 12.97 9.56 -10.15
CA VAL A 12 11.71 8.91 -10.56
C VAL A 12 11.91 8.18 -11.89
N ARG A 13 12.42 8.88 -12.91
CA ARG A 13 12.66 8.28 -14.23
C ARG A 13 13.66 7.12 -14.15
N ASN A 14 14.73 7.26 -13.37
CA ASN A 14 15.73 6.22 -13.20
C ASN A 14 15.21 5.01 -12.43
N PHE A 15 14.33 5.23 -11.45
CA PHE A 15 13.64 4.16 -10.74
C PHE A 15 12.73 3.39 -11.69
N GLU A 16 11.87 4.09 -12.45
CA GLU A 16 10.90 3.44 -13.35
C GLU A 16 11.57 2.63 -14.46
N LYS A 17 12.71 3.11 -14.97
CA LYS A 17 13.53 2.35 -15.92
C LYS A 17 14.06 1.03 -15.36
N ARG A 18 14.30 0.95 -14.05
CA ARG A 18 14.88 -0.24 -13.39
C ARG A 18 13.83 -1.20 -12.85
N HIS A 19 12.74 -0.66 -12.32
CA HIS A 19 11.78 -1.42 -11.51
C HIS A 19 10.36 -1.45 -12.10
N GLY A 20 10.09 -0.67 -13.14
CA GLY A 20 8.77 -0.49 -13.72
C GLY A 20 7.98 0.66 -13.06
N PRO A 21 6.70 0.84 -13.43
CA PRO A 21 5.89 1.98 -13.00
C PRO A 21 5.83 2.09 -11.48
N ILE A 22 6.08 3.29 -10.93
CA ILE A 22 6.11 3.52 -9.47
C ILE A 22 4.83 3.03 -8.81
N ARG A 23 3.68 3.32 -9.44
CA ARG A 23 2.36 2.96 -8.92
C ARG A 23 2.26 1.46 -8.64
N ASP A 24 2.71 0.63 -9.57
CA ASP A 24 2.60 -0.82 -9.44
C ASP A 24 3.62 -1.36 -8.44
N CYS A 25 4.81 -0.75 -8.36
CA CYS A 25 5.80 -1.08 -7.33
C CYS A 25 5.29 -0.73 -5.91
N LEU A 26 4.64 0.42 -5.74
CA LEU A 26 4.05 0.83 -4.45
C LEU A 26 2.99 -0.17 -3.99
N VAL A 27 2.08 -0.55 -4.89
CA VAL A 27 1.00 -1.50 -4.59
C VAL A 27 1.57 -2.87 -4.23
N ARG A 28 2.53 -3.39 -5.00
CA ARG A 28 3.22 -4.65 -4.67
C ARG A 28 3.99 -4.61 -3.35
N ALA A 29 4.57 -3.47 -2.99
CA ALA A 29 5.27 -3.32 -1.72
C ALA A 29 4.31 -3.26 -0.53
N ALA A 30 3.16 -2.61 -0.69
CA ALA A 30 2.19 -2.43 0.39
C ALA A 30 1.26 -3.65 0.58
N SER A 31 0.94 -4.39 -0.48
CA SER A 31 -0.01 -5.52 -0.43
C SER A 31 0.30 -6.63 0.58
N PRO A 32 1.57 -7.00 0.90
CA PRO A 32 1.85 -8.09 1.82
C PRO A 32 1.30 -7.88 3.23
N VAL A 33 1.12 -6.62 3.66
CA VAL A 33 0.50 -6.32 4.96
C VAL A 33 -0.98 -6.74 4.95
N GLY A 34 -1.72 -6.37 3.90
CA GLY A 34 -3.12 -6.76 3.73
C GLY A 34 -3.31 -8.28 3.60
N LEU A 35 -2.41 -8.95 2.90
CA LEU A 35 -2.42 -10.42 2.78
C LEU A 35 -2.13 -11.11 4.11
N LEU A 36 -1.17 -10.61 4.90
CA LEU A 36 -0.88 -11.15 6.22
C LEU A 36 -2.06 -10.93 7.19
N MET A 37 -2.76 -9.80 7.09
CA MET A 37 -4.02 -9.59 7.81
C MET A 37 -5.08 -10.61 7.43
N PHE A 38 -5.23 -10.88 6.12
CA PHE A 38 -6.18 -11.88 5.64
C PHE A 38 -5.85 -13.28 6.17
N ILE A 39 -4.58 -13.68 6.16
CA ILE A 39 -4.13 -14.95 6.77
C ILE A 39 -4.47 -14.98 8.25
N SER A 40 -4.13 -13.92 8.99
CA SER A 40 -4.42 -13.81 10.43
C SER A 40 -5.90 -13.99 10.74
N TYR A 41 -6.77 -13.34 9.95
CA TYR A 41 -8.22 -13.46 10.05
C TYR A 41 -8.69 -14.90 9.76
N ARG A 42 -8.29 -15.46 8.61
CA ARG A 42 -8.71 -16.80 8.16
C ARG A 42 -8.27 -17.93 9.10
N LYS A 43 -7.13 -17.76 9.78
CA LYS A 43 -6.53 -18.76 10.67
C LYS A 43 -6.77 -18.49 12.16
N GLY A 44 -7.45 -17.40 12.51
CA GLY A 44 -7.70 -17.01 13.90
C GLY A 44 -6.42 -16.75 14.69
N MET A 45 -5.42 -16.11 14.07
CA MET A 45 -4.10 -15.90 14.69
C MET A 45 -4.06 -14.72 15.67
N ASN A 46 -5.04 -13.81 15.59
CA ASN A 46 -5.11 -12.60 16.41
C ASN A 46 -3.84 -11.73 16.36
N LEU A 47 -3.19 -11.66 15.18
CA LEU A 47 -2.03 -10.79 14.98
C LEU A 47 -2.42 -9.30 15.06
N SER A 48 -1.55 -8.50 15.67
CA SER A 48 -1.65 -7.05 15.75
C SER A 48 -0.91 -6.39 14.59
N PHE A 49 -1.55 -5.40 13.96
CA PHE A 49 -0.99 -4.59 12.87
C PHE A 49 -0.98 -3.10 13.22
N LYS A 50 -0.98 -2.78 14.52
CA LYS A 50 -0.91 -1.40 15.00
C LYS A 50 0.52 -0.89 14.92
N ASP A 51 0.66 0.38 14.52
CA ASP A 51 1.91 1.13 14.55
C ASP A 51 3.10 0.40 13.90
N LEU A 52 2.85 -0.27 12.77
CA LEU A 52 3.91 -0.93 12.02
C LEU A 52 4.90 0.09 11.47
N ASP A 53 6.19 -0.17 11.68
CA ASP A 53 7.26 0.64 11.13
C ASP A 53 7.76 -0.03 9.85
N PHE A 54 7.35 0.57 8.72
CA PHE A 54 7.67 0.08 7.38
C PHE A 54 9.17 0.15 7.07
N THR A 55 9.96 0.93 7.80
CA THR A 55 11.42 1.00 7.60
C THR A 55 12.11 -0.33 7.92
N PHE A 56 11.49 -1.19 8.73
CA PHE A 56 12.04 -2.51 9.05
C PHE A 56 11.95 -3.50 7.90
N PHE A 57 10.91 -3.43 7.08
CA PHE A 57 10.61 -4.49 6.11
C PHE A 57 10.44 -4.02 4.67
N VAL A 58 10.39 -2.70 4.40
CA VAL A 58 10.32 -2.17 3.04
C VAL A 58 11.68 -1.63 2.61
N ASN A 59 12.16 -2.06 1.44
CA ASN A 59 13.28 -1.43 0.76
C ASN A 59 12.76 -0.25 -0.07
N PRO A 60 13.07 1.00 0.31
CA PRO A 60 12.52 2.15 -0.41
C PRO A 60 13.21 2.45 -1.74
N HIS A 61 14.39 1.87 -2.00
CA HIS A 61 15.10 2.06 -3.27
C HIS A 61 14.57 1.15 -4.36
N ALA A 62 13.93 0.03 -3.99
CA ALA A 62 13.35 -0.93 -4.93
C ALA A 62 11.82 -1.01 -4.83
N LEU A 63 11.21 -0.42 -3.79
CA LEU A 63 9.81 -0.62 -3.42
C LEU A 63 9.47 -2.12 -3.38
N THR A 64 10.22 -2.85 -2.55
CA THR A 64 9.99 -4.27 -2.30
C THR A 64 9.87 -4.52 -0.81
N THR A 65 9.11 -5.56 -0.45
CA THR A 65 8.88 -5.94 0.94
C THR A 65 9.55 -7.25 1.25
N ASP A 66 10.35 -7.25 2.32
CA ASP A 66 10.95 -8.43 2.91
C ASP A 66 9.90 -9.11 3.80
N LEU A 67 9.33 -10.21 3.31
CA LEU A 67 8.25 -10.95 3.97
C LEU A 67 8.67 -11.50 5.33
N SER A 68 9.93 -11.93 5.46
CA SER A 68 10.47 -12.45 6.72
C SER A 68 10.55 -11.35 7.77
N LYS A 69 11.03 -10.16 7.38
CA LYS A 69 11.05 -9.00 8.29
C LYS A 69 9.66 -8.48 8.61
N LEU A 70 8.73 -8.49 7.66
CA LEU A 70 7.33 -8.13 7.91
C LEU A 70 6.72 -9.04 8.97
N VAL A 71 6.82 -10.37 8.79
CA VAL A 71 6.29 -11.33 9.75
C VAL A 71 6.98 -11.18 11.11
N ALA A 72 8.30 -10.97 11.13
CA ALA A 72 9.03 -10.73 12.38
C ALA A 72 8.55 -9.48 13.11
N HIS A 73 8.30 -8.37 12.39
CA HIS A 73 7.80 -7.12 12.97
C HIS A 73 6.36 -7.24 13.47
N VAL A 74 5.48 -7.88 12.71
CA VAL A 74 4.11 -8.15 13.16
C VAL A 74 4.11 -9.05 14.40
N TYR A 75 4.99 -10.05 14.45
CA TYR A 75 5.13 -10.92 15.61
C TYR A 75 5.61 -10.17 16.86
N SER A 76 6.55 -9.22 16.72
CA SER A 76 7.07 -8.48 17.87
C SER A 76 6.02 -7.59 18.54
N VAL A 77 4.98 -7.16 17.80
CA VAL A 77 3.87 -6.35 18.32
C VAL A 77 2.58 -7.14 18.59
N SER A 78 2.61 -8.46 18.41
CA SER A 78 1.48 -9.37 18.65
C SER A 78 1.67 -10.13 19.98
N MET A 79 0.61 -10.77 20.47
CA MET A 79 0.65 -11.65 21.65
C MET A 79 0.06 -13.03 21.29
N GLY A 80 0.58 -14.10 21.92
CA GLY A 80 -0.01 -15.44 21.82
C GLY A 80 0.11 -16.12 20.45
N GLN A 81 1.26 -15.97 19.77
CA GLN A 81 1.46 -16.47 18.42
C GLN A 81 1.40 -18.00 18.37
N ARG A 82 0.41 -18.51 17.64
CA ARG A 82 0.15 -19.95 17.49
C ARG A 82 1.09 -20.65 16.50
N TYR A 83 1.52 -19.95 15.46
CA TYR A 83 2.29 -20.51 14.36
C TYR A 83 3.75 -20.04 14.42
N GLN A 84 4.68 -20.89 13.99
CA GLN A 84 6.07 -20.48 13.82
C GLN A 84 6.20 -19.47 12.67
N ARG A 85 7.14 -18.51 12.79
CA ARG A 85 7.34 -17.45 11.80
C ARG A 85 7.57 -17.99 10.38
N GLY A 86 8.40 -19.02 10.22
CA GLY A 86 8.68 -19.64 8.91
C GLY A 86 7.41 -20.12 8.21
N ALA A 87 6.56 -20.86 8.93
CA ALA A 87 5.29 -21.32 8.38
C ALA A 87 4.35 -20.18 7.94
N VAL A 88 4.39 -19.03 8.64
CA VAL A 88 3.59 -17.85 8.24
C VAL A 88 4.17 -17.17 7.01
N VAL A 89 5.50 -17.12 6.88
CA VAL A 89 6.16 -16.64 5.67
C VAL A 89 5.78 -17.53 4.48
N ASP A 90 5.82 -18.85 4.64
CA ASP A 90 5.45 -19.79 3.58
C ASP A 90 3.98 -19.60 3.15
N MET A 91 3.05 -19.49 4.12
CA MET A 91 1.65 -19.18 3.85
C MET A 91 1.48 -17.85 3.10
N LEU A 92 2.28 -16.84 3.43
CA LEU A 92 2.22 -15.53 2.77
C LEU A 92 2.77 -15.60 1.34
N VAL A 93 3.87 -16.32 1.12
CA VAL A 93 4.45 -16.55 -0.20
C VAL A 93 3.47 -17.28 -1.11
N ASP A 94 2.84 -18.34 -0.62
CA ASP A 94 1.87 -19.11 -1.40
C ASP A 94 0.62 -18.27 -1.70
N LEU A 95 0.11 -17.53 -0.71
CA LEU A 95 -1.00 -16.63 -0.95
C LEU A 95 -0.65 -15.55 -1.99
N ILE A 96 0.55 -14.97 -1.98
CA ILE A 96 0.98 -13.99 -2.98
C ILE A 96 0.98 -14.58 -4.40
N LYS A 97 1.35 -15.85 -4.58
CA LYS A 97 1.35 -16.51 -5.90
C LYS A 97 -0.08 -16.74 -6.41
N ASP A 98 -0.98 -17.10 -5.50
CA ASP A 98 -2.37 -17.43 -5.82
C ASP A 98 -3.28 -16.20 -5.90
N PHE A 99 -2.90 -15.10 -5.25
CA PHE A 99 -3.67 -13.86 -5.27
C PHE A 99 -3.53 -13.17 -6.62
N GLY A 100 -4.66 -12.72 -7.17
CA GLY A 100 -4.71 -12.00 -8.43
C GLY A 100 -4.08 -10.61 -8.33
N ASP A 101 -4.90 -9.57 -8.32
CA ASP A 101 -4.40 -8.20 -8.35
C ASP A 101 -4.01 -7.71 -6.94
N SER A 102 -2.77 -7.25 -6.77
CA SER A 102 -2.31 -6.60 -5.53
C SER A 102 -3.10 -5.33 -5.20
N TRP A 103 -3.76 -4.72 -6.18
CA TRP A 103 -4.68 -3.59 -5.96
C TRP A 103 -5.84 -3.94 -5.04
N ASP A 104 -6.33 -5.17 -5.06
CA ASP A 104 -7.52 -5.58 -4.31
C ASP A 104 -7.26 -5.71 -2.79
N VAL A 105 -6.00 -5.89 -2.40
CA VAL A 105 -5.59 -6.11 -0.99
C VAL A 105 -4.79 -4.95 -0.41
N THR A 106 -4.35 -4.02 -1.26
CA THR A 106 -3.56 -2.89 -0.81
C THR A 106 -4.44 -1.88 -0.08
N ARG A 107 -4.11 -1.64 1.19
CA ARG A 107 -4.77 -0.59 1.97
C ARG A 107 -4.16 0.76 1.61
N GLY A 108 -5.02 1.77 1.40
CA GLY A 108 -4.57 3.10 0.99
C GLY A 108 -3.54 3.71 1.95
N HIS A 109 -3.69 3.51 3.26
CA HIS A 109 -2.73 4.05 4.23
C HIS A 109 -1.34 3.41 4.12
N ASP A 110 -1.27 2.08 3.94
CA ASP A 110 0.00 1.37 3.76
C ASP A 110 0.74 1.90 2.52
N ALA A 111 0.01 2.07 1.41
CA ALA A 111 0.57 2.61 0.18
C ALA A 111 1.11 4.05 0.37
N VAL A 112 0.40 4.88 1.14
CA VAL A 112 0.86 6.23 1.49
C VAL A 112 2.12 6.18 2.35
N THR A 113 2.18 5.29 3.35
CA THR A 113 3.37 5.13 4.20
C THR A 113 4.59 4.67 3.40
N VAL A 114 4.41 3.70 2.48
CA VAL A 114 5.46 3.25 1.56
C VAL A 114 5.92 4.39 0.63
N LEU A 115 4.97 5.13 0.05
CA LEU A 115 5.30 6.27 -0.82
C LEU A 115 6.08 7.36 -0.07
N LYS A 116 5.64 7.70 1.16
CA LYS A 116 6.36 8.64 2.02
C LYS A 116 7.79 8.17 2.27
N LEU A 117 7.98 6.89 2.59
CA LEU A 117 9.30 6.34 2.83
C LEU A 117 10.20 6.48 1.59
N ALA A 118 9.68 6.16 0.40
CA ALA A 118 10.42 6.31 -0.85
C ALA A 118 10.71 7.77 -1.21
N LEU A 119 9.74 8.68 -1.04
CA LEU A 119 9.95 10.11 -1.27
C LEU A 119 11.03 10.69 -0.35
N ARG A 120 11.09 10.26 0.91
CA ARG A 120 12.11 10.75 1.87
C ARG A 120 13.51 10.20 1.63
N THR A 121 13.66 9.16 0.81
CA THR A 121 14.92 8.40 0.69
C THR A 121 15.44 8.30 -0.74
N SER A 122 14.63 7.85 -1.69
CA SER A 122 15.08 7.37 -3.00
C SER A 122 14.44 8.11 -4.18
N LEU A 123 13.22 8.62 -4.03
CA LEU A 123 12.43 9.20 -5.12
C LEU A 123 12.25 10.71 -5.04
N GLY A 124 12.37 11.30 -3.84
CA GLY A 124 11.96 12.69 -3.64
C GLY A 124 13.03 13.75 -3.88
N ALA A 125 12.54 14.96 -4.11
CA ALA A 125 13.29 16.20 -4.18
C ALA A 125 13.59 16.76 -2.77
N TYR A 126 14.23 17.91 -2.66
CA TYR A 126 14.64 18.47 -1.37
C TYR A 126 13.46 18.71 -0.41
N ASN A 127 12.31 19.18 -0.93
CA ASN A 127 11.09 19.46 -0.17
C ASN A 127 10.38 18.20 0.37
N SER A 128 10.80 16.99 -0.03
CA SER A 128 10.19 15.75 0.45
C SER A 128 10.71 15.29 1.83
N LYS A 129 11.87 15.78 2.28
CA LYS A 129 12.58 15.27 3.46
C LYS A 129 11.78 15.38 4.76
N GLY A 130 10.95 16.41 4.86
CA GLY A 130 10.10 16.70 6.02
C GLY A 130 8.69 16.12 5.96
N LEU A 131 8.32 15.42 4.88
CA LEU A 131 6.94 14.94 4.67
C LEU A 131 6.44 14.07 5.81
N THR A 132 5.29 14.47 6.36
CA THR A 132 4.48 13.68 7.28
C THR A 132 3.40 12.87 6.55
N ASP A 133 2.82 11.86 7.22
CA ASP A 133 1.70 11.10 6.65
C ASP A 133 0.48 11.98 6.39
N GLY A 134 0.23 12.95 7.27
CA GLY A 134 -0.89 13.88 7.15
C GLY A 134 -0.78 14.80 5.94
N GLU A 135 0.41 15.35 5.70
CA GLU A 135 0.68 16.21 4.54
C GLU A 135 0.56 15.44 3.23
N LEU A 136 1.22 14.27 3.13
CA LEU A 136 1.18 13.46 1.92
C LEU A 136 -0.23 12.94 1.62
N GLY A 137 -0.92 12.41 2.64
CA GLY A 137 -2.31 11.97 2.52
C GLY A 137 -3.27 13.13 2.21
N GLY A 138 -3.01 14.32 2.72
CA GLY A 138 -3.72 15.55 2.35
C GLY A 138 -3.53 15.91 0.89
N ALA A 139 -2.28 15.98 0.43
CA ALA A 139 -1.94 16.30 -0.96
C ALA A 139 -2.53 15.28 -1.96
N LEU A 140 -2.51 13.99 -1.63
CA LEU A 140 -3.15 12.95 -2.45
C LEU A 140 -4.67 13.13 -2.54
N ARG A 141 -5.34 13.47 -1.44
CA ARG A 141 -6.79 13.73 -1.45
C ARG A 141 -7.13 14.97 -2.28
N LEU A 142 -6.35 16.05 -2.17
CA LEU A 142 -6.54 17.26 -2.98
C LEU A 142 -6.27 17.01 -4.47
N ALA A 143 -5.33 16.12 -4.78
CA ALA A 143 -5.02 15.74 -6.16
C ALA A 143 -6.05 14.75 -6.77
N TYR A 144 -6.90 14.13 -5.95
CA TYR A 144 -7.88 13.16 -6.41
C TYR A 144 -9.12 13.87 -6.99
N SER A 145 -9.19 13.92 -8.32
CA SER A 145 -10.24 14.62 -9.03
C SER A 145 -11.54 13.83 -9.09
N ARG A 146 -12.66 14.52 -9.33
CA ARG A 146 -13.95 13.89 -9.60
C ARG A 146 -13.88 12.93 -10.79
N GLY A 147 -13.21 13.31 -11.88
CA GLY A 147 -13.03 12.42 -13.04
C GLY A 147 -12.25 11.15 -12.71
N ALA A 148 -11.26 11.23 -11.81
CA ALA A 148 -10.56 10.04 -11.32
C ALA A 148 -11.51 9.12 -10.55
N PHE A 149 -12.41 9.67 -9.72
CA PHE A 149 -13.44 8.89 -9.04
C PHE A 149 -14.44 8.25 -10.02
N GLU A 150 -14.92 8.99 -11.01
CA GLU A 150 -15.90 8.51 -11.99
C GLU A 150 -15.37 7.38 -12.87
N SER A 151 -14.05 7.32 -13.07
CA SER A 151 -13.40 6.22 -13.78
C SER A 151 -13.33 4.90 -13.00
N THR A 152 -13.61 4.91 -11.69
CA THR A 152 -13.51 3.71 -10.86
C THR A 152 -14.66 2.73 -11.11
N ASN A 153 -14.41 1.44 -10.84
CA ASN A 153 -15.49 0.44 -10.80
C ASN A 153 -16.51 0.74 -9.69
N LEU A 154 -16.07 1.34 -8.57
CA LEU A 154 -16.94 1.72 -7.46
C LEU A 154 -17.98 2.74 -7.90
N TYR A 155 -17.57 3.79 -8.62
CA TYR A 155 -18.51 4.78 -9.15
C TYR A 155 -19.51 4.11 -10.10
N ARG A 156 -19.04 3.31 -11.07
CA ARG A 156 -19.90 2.60 -12.01
C ARG A 156 -20.92 1.71 -11.31
N ALA A 157 -20.47 0.85 -10.39
CA ALA A 157 -21.35 -0.08 -9.67
C ALA A 157 -22.38 0.65 -8.80
N THR A 158 -21.97 1.70 -8.10
CA THR A 158 -22.91 2.48 -7.25
C THR A 158 -23.85 3.33 -8.08
N TRP A 159 -23.41 3.84 -9.23
CA TRP A 159 -24.25 4.56 -10.18
C TRP A 159 -25.33 3.66 -10.79
N ASP A 160 -24.97 2.47 -11.25
CA ASP A 160 -25.91 1.51 -11.82
C ASP A 160 -26.96 1.10 -10.78
N TRP A 161 -26.52 0.78 -9.55
CA TRP A 161 -27.43 0.48 -8.44
C TRP A 161 -28.37 1.64 -8.11
N CYS A 162 -27.87 2.88 -8.12
CA CYS A 162 -28.70 4.06 -7.88
C CYS A 162 -29.78 4.23 -8.96
N ARG A 163 -29.42 4.05 -10.24
CA ARG A 163 -30.36 4.14 -11.35
C ARG A 163 -31.47 3.10 -11.24
N GLU A 164 -31.13 1.87 -10.88
CA GLU A 164 -32.09 0.78 -10.67
C GLU A 164 -33.07 1.05 -9.53
N ASN A 165 -32.64 1.80 -8.50
CA ASN A 165 -33.43 2.09 -7.31
C ASN A 165 -34.06 3.50 -7.31
N GLY A 166 -33.91 4.27 -8.40
CA GLY A 166 -34.40 5.64 -8.48
C GLY A 166 -33.75 6.61 -7.49
N LEU A 167 -32.51 6.33 -7.06
CA LEU A 167 -31.76 7.13 -6.11
C LEU A 167 -30.73 8.01 -6.83
N LYS A 168 -30.31 9.10 -6.17
CA LYS A 168 -29.20 9.95 -6.61
C LYS A 168 -28.17 10.08 -5.49
N LEU A 169 -27.09 9.29 -5.60
CA LEU A 169 -25.99 9.30 -4.62
C LEU A 169 -24.86 10.26 -5.04
N TRP A 170 -24.59 10.33 -6.35
CA TRP A 170 -23.57 11.20 -6.91
C TRP A 170 -24.23 12.35 -7.67
N SER A 171 -23.82 13.58 -7.35
CA SER A 171 -24.12 14.80 -8.11
C SER A 171 -22.86 15.36 -8.74
#